data_AF-A0A2E2UR67-F1
#
_entry.id   AF-A0A2E2UR67-F1
#
_cell.length_a   1.000
_cell.length_b   1.000
_cell.length_c   1.000
_cell.angle_alpha   90.00
_cell.angle_beta   90.00
_cell.angle_gamma   90.00
#
_symmetry.space_group_name_H-M   'P 1'
#
loop_
_entity.id
_entity.type
_entity.pdbx_description
1 polymer ?
#
loop_
_entity_poly.entity_id
_entity_poly.type
_entity_poly.pdbx_seq_one_letter_code
_entity_poly.pdbx_strand_id
1 'polypeptide(L)'
;MDNPNLYRRNKQHADSNSKEKIDSSAREKKLEKALLEVFPVNLYRQIKELPETYNEDHKVIDHFVNHGIEEMNFKQIIKENINYLDLDIPPNQYHHIEEAAKLITVELTESREREKERALKVSAGCLRDAGIANLKKINHLEIEGERILLKTQGNPENLCRNSSYQFAANHTKVHYKSNSVCTWIPKNACSNLRYSIAIANGAISSIDEIEWIHANNDCFVASTKEALEAKFTFIILRNPYKRLLSFFLDKLCHSDSQQTDISYKIAKEVFSFEPNMNFEDFVNHIWDYPHTIYKDEHTQPQCDFVLYKNYDRYYSIEKLKEALDEIKERTGLEIHDTRNANTIFTTKNHHPTSGITYQSNAAEIRDLYDQNKTPIVTNMYNKEMIKKVTALYLQDILLYASRVQEGITELEYWINRSF
;
A
#
# COMPACT_ATOMS: atom_id res chain seq x y z
N MET A 1 -11.28 -9.39 33.56
CA MET A 1 -10.59 -8.55 34.57
C MET A 1 -9.32 -8.03 33.92
N ASP A 2 -9.39 -6.81 33.38
CA ASP A 2 -8.29 -6.15 32.72
C ASP A 2 -7.21 -5.78 33.74
N ASN A 3 -5.93 -6.00 33.40
CA ASN A 3 -4.82 -5.63 34.26
C ASN A 3 -4.44 -4.17 33.97
N PRO A 4 -4.86 -3.18 34.80
CA PRO A 4 -4.67 -1.76 34.53
C PRO A 4 -3.20 -1.35 34.42
N ASN A 5 -2.27 -2.15 34.97
CA ASN A 5 -0.83 -1.91 34.87
C ASN A 5 -0.26 -2.21 33.47
N LEU A 6 -0.86 -3.13 32.73
CA LEU A 6 -0.43 -3.47 31.37
C LEU A 6 -0.81 -2.36 30.38
N TYR A 7 -2.05 -1.86 30.49
CA TYR A 7 -2.54 -0.75 29.67
C TYR A 7 -1.73 0.54 29.92
N ARG A 8 -1.38 0.83 31.18
CA ARG A 8 -0.61 2.02 31.55
C ARG A 8 0.83 1.97 31.02
N ARG A 9 1.49 0.80 31.07
CA ARG A 9 2.83 0.61 30.47
C ARG A 9 2.78 0.71 28.95
N ASN A 10 1.82 0.07 28.30
CA ASN A 10 1.69 0.13 26.84
C ASN A 10 1.42 1.55 26.36
N LYS A 11 0.63 2.32 27.11
CA LYS A 11 0.39 3.75 26.84
C LYS A 11 1.65 4.60 27.03
N GLN A 12 2.39 4.43 28.13
CA GLN A 12 3.66 5.14 28.35
C GLN A 12 4.71 4.83 27.28
N HIS A 13 4.82 3.57 26.84
CA HIS A 13 5.70 3.20 25.73
C HIS A 13 5.23 3.80 24.41
N ALA A 14 3.92 3.80 24.11
CA ALA A 14 3.37 4.44 22.91
C ALA A 14 3.56 5.96 22.90
N ASP A 15 3.40 6.62 24.05
CA ASP A 15 3.57 8.08 24.21
C ASP A 15 5.06 8.48 24.09
N SER A 16 5.98 7.71 24.68
CA SER A 16 7.42 7.91 24.49
C SER A 16 7.83 7.72 23.03
N ASN A 17 7.28 6.68 22.40
CA ASN A 17 7.55 6.36 21.02
C ASN A 17 7.02 7.43 20.06
N SER A 18 5.79 7.89 20.24
CA SER A 18 5.21 8.95 19.41
C SER A 18 5.97 10.26 19.52
N LYS A 19 6.42 10.64 20.73
CA LYS A 19 7.20 11.86 20.97
C LYS A 19 8.55 11.85 20.24
N GLU A 20 9.32 10.78 20.38
CA GLU A 20 10.59 10.61 19.66
C GLU A 20 10.42 10.56 18.13
N LYS A 21 9.30 10.03 17.62
CA LYS A 21 9.00 10.02 16.17
C LYS A 21 8.73 11.44 15.65
N ILE A 22 8.00 12.23 16.42
CA ILE A 22 7.75 13.64 16.11
C ILE A 22 9.08 14.41 16.12
N ASP A 23 9.94 14.15 17.10
CA ASP A 23 11.25 14.79 17.20
C ASP A 23 12.19 14.37 16.05
N SER A 24 12.19 13.10 15.63
CA SER A 24 12.92 12.59 14.46
C SER A 24 12.48 13.26 13.16
N SER A 25 11.18 13.25 12.86
CA SER A 25 10.63 13.86 11.64
C SER A 25 10.80 15.38 11.59
N ALA A 26 10.70 16.06 12.75
CA ALA A 26 10.97 17.50 12.84
C ALA A 26 12.46 17.81 12.63
N ARG A 27 13.36 16.89 13.01
CA ARG A 27 14.80 17.01 12.79
C ARG A 27 15.15 16.78 11.32
N GLU A 28 14.58 15.77 10.66
CA GLU A 28 14.73 15.52 9.21
C GLU A 28 14.27 16.72 8.38
N LYS A 29 13.08 17.28 8.64
CA LYS A 29 12.61 18.49 7.95
C LYS A 29 13.49 19.72 8.17
N LYS A 30 14.12 19.85 9.35
CA LYS A 30 15.07 20.93 9.63
C LYS A 30 16.37 20.74 8.84
N LEU A 31 16.83 19.49 8.70
CA LEU A 31 18.01 19.14 7.91
C LEU A 31 17.76 19.35 6.41
N GLU A 32 16.63 18.91 5.88
CA GLU A 32 16.21 19.16 4.49
C GLU A 32 16.08 20.66 4.19
N LYS A 33 15.49 21.44 5.12
CA LYS A 33 15.40 22.89 4.98
C LYS A 33 16.77 23.57 5.02
N ALA A 34 17.66 23.13 5.91
CA ALA A 34 19.02 23.65 5.96
C ALA A 34 19.79 23.33 4.66
N LEU A 35 19.57 22.15 4.07
CA LEU A 35 20.07 21.80 2.75
C LEU A 35 19.50 22.68 1.64
N LEU A 36 18.20 22.95 1.63
CA LEU A 36 17.57 23.89 0.67
C LEU A 36 18.20 25.29 0.71
N GLU A 37 18.63 25.74 1.88
CA GLU A 37 19.26 27.06 2.05
C GLU A 37 20.70 27.13 1.51
N VAL A 38 21.40 25.99 1.40
CA VAL A 38 22.84 25.95 1.03
C VAL A 38 23.15 25.17 -0.24
N PHE A 39 22.24 24.31 -0.70
CA PHE A 39 22.45 23.45 -1.85
C PHE A 39 22.15 24.21 -3.16
N PRO A 40 23.09 24.26 -4.12
CA PRO A 40 22.92 25.01 -5.35
C PRO A 40 22.04 24.23 -6.35
N VAL A 41 20.74 24.18 -6.09
CA VAL A 41 19.73 23.43 -6.87
C VAL A 41 19.81 23.73 -8.37
N ASN A 42 19.94 25.01 -8.73
CA ASN A 42 20.02 25.44 -10.13
C ASN A 42 21.27 24.89 -10.84
N LEU A 43 22.41 24.83 -10.14
CA LEU A 43 23.64 24.26 -10.68
C LEU A 43 23.49 22.74 -10.87
N TYR A 44 22.91 22.05 -9.90
CA TYR A 44 22.67 20.62 -10.01
C TYR A 44 21.79 20.27 -11.22
N ARG A 45 20.73 21.06 -11.47
CA ARG A 45 19.88 20.95 -12.68
C ARG A 45 20.62 21.23 -13.99
N GLN A 46 21.64 22.09 -13.97
CA GLN A 46 22.43 22.40 -15.16
C GLN A 46 23.43 21.29 -15.49
N ILE A 47 23.94 20.59 -14.48
CA ILE A 47 24.93 19.52 -14.65
C ILE A 47 24.26 18.17 -14.90
N LYS A 48 23.07 17.95 -14.32
CA LYS A 48 22.31 16.71 -14.44
C LYS A 48 20.97 16.98 -15.13
N GLU A 49 20.76 16.36 -16.29
CA GLU A 49 19.43 16.32 -16.91
C GLU A 49 18.49 15.53 -15.99
N LEU A 50 17.59 16.23 -15.33
CA LEU A 50 16.57 15.63 -14.46
C LEU A 50 15.21 15.62 -15.17
N PRO A 51 14.42 14.54 -15.02
CA PRO A 51 13.04 14.50 -15.51
C PRO A 51 12.16 15.63 -14.92
N GLU A 52 11.09 15.99 -15.62
CA GLU A 52 10.15 17.05 -15.19
C GLU A 52 9.54 16.82 -13.79
N THR A 53 9.55 15.58 -13.29
CA THR A 53 9.12 15.23 -11.93
C THR A 53 9.97 15.89 -10.83
N TYR A 54 11.16 16.41 -11.17
CA TYR A 54 12.09 17.10 -10.28
C TYR A 54 12.09 18.64 -10.43
N ASN A 55 11.00 19.22 -10.94
CA ASN A 55 10.86 20.68 -11.07
C ASN A 55 10.80 21.43 -9.73
N GLU A 56 10.52 20.75 -8.61
CA GLU A 56 10.52 21.35 -7.27
C GLU A 56 11.88 21.16 -6.58
N ASP A 57 12.40 22.22 -5.96
CA ASP A 57 13.76 22.25 -5.41
C ASP A 57 14.05 21.17 -4.36
N HIS A 58 13.05 20.83 -3.54
CA HIS A 58 13.18 19.75 -2.54
C HIS A 58 13.33 18.38 -3.20
N LYS A 59 12.67 18.13 -4.34
CA LYS A 59 12.81 16.87 -5.08
C LYS A 59 14.18 16.75 -5.71
N VAL A 60 14.75 17.85 -6.18
CA VAL A 60 16.13 17.87 -6.70
C VAL A 60 17.13 17.49 -5.61
N ILE A 61 16.90 17.97 -4.38
CA ILE A 61 17.72 17.61 -3.23
C ILE A 61 17.51 16.14 -2.86
N ASP A 62 16.27 15.62 -2.88
CA ASP A 62 16.01 14.19 -2.70
C ASP A 62 16.78 13.35 -3.72
N HIS A 63 16.75 13.74 -5.00
CA HIS A 63 17.53 13.07 -6.04
C HIS A 63 19.03 13.14 -5.75
N PHE A 64 19.54 14.31 -5.35
CA PHE A 64 20.95 14.49 -5.03
C PHE A 64 21.39 13.63 -3.83
N VAL A 65 20.60 13.61 -2.75
CA VAL A 65 20.87 12.85 -1.53
C VAL A 65 20.86 11.34 -1.81
N ASN A 66 19.91 10.86 -2.62
CA ASN A 66 19.72 9.44 -2.88
C ASN A 66 20.60 8.89 -4.01
N HIS A 67 21.03 9.73 -4.97
CA HIS A 67 21.74 9.28 -6.19
C HIS A 67 22.95 10.14 -6.53
N GLY A 68 22.85 11.46 -6.40
CA GLY A 68 23.87 12.40 -6.86
C GLY A 68 25.19 12.41 -6.09
N ILE A 69 25.22 11.98 -4.83
CA ILE A 69 26.44 11.95 -4.00
C ILE A 69 27.48 10.96 -4.54
N GLU A 70 27.05 9.83 -5.10
CA GLU A 70 27.94 8.80 -5.65
C GLU A 70 28.21 9.00 -7.15
N GLU A 71 27.29 9.63 -7.87
CA GLU A 71 27.36 9.80 -9.32
C GLU A 71 28.20 11.01 -9.79
N MET A 72 28.47 12.00 -8.92
CA MET A 72 29.10 13.26 -9.32
C MET A 72 30.48 13.47 -8.67
N ASN A 73 31.50 13.63 -9.52
CA ASN A 73 32.80 14.15 -9.10
C ASN A 73 32.78 15.69 -9.13
N PHE A 74 32.27 16.31 -8.07
CA PHE A 74 32.16 17.77 -7.96
C PHE A 74 33.50 18.48 -8.16
N LYS A 75 34.62 17.90 -7.70
CA LYS A 75 35.96 18.46 -7.95
C LYS A 75 36.28 18.57 -9.44
N GLN A 76 35.89 17.57 -10.23
CA GLN A 76 36.10 17.58 -11.69
C GLN A 76 35.15 18.57 -12.38
N ILE A 77 33.87 18.56 -11.99
CA ILE A 77 32.84 19.45 -12.55
C ILE A 77 33.16 20.92 -12.29
N ILE A 78 33.60 21.26 -11.08
CA ILE A 78 34.05 22.61 -10.71
C ILE A 78 35.26 23.00 -11.56
N LYS A 79 36.23 22.09 -11.74
CA LYS A 79 37.43 22.35 -12.55
C LYS A 79 37.11 22.57 -14.03
N GLU A 80 36.08 21.92 -14.56
CA GLU A 80 35.70 21.98 -15.98
C GLU A 80 34.73 23.15 -16.29
N ASN A 81 33.91 23.59 -15.32
CA ASN A 81 32.82 24.55 -15.57
C ASN A 81 32.96 25.92 -14.86
N ILE A 82 34.05 26.17 -14.12
CA ILE A 82 34.31 27.44 -13.38
C ILE A 82 34.25 28.69 -14.28
N ASN A 83 34.49 28.57 -15.59
CA ASN A 83 34.50 29.72 -16.51
C ASN A 83 33.13 30.04 -17.14
N TYR A 84 32.11 29.17 -16.96
CA TYR A 84 30.81 29.31 -17.64
C TYR A 84 29.65 29.63 -16.71
N LEU A 85 29.87 29.57 -15.40
CA LEU A 85 28.82 29.71 -14.40
C LEU A 85 29.10 30.96 -13.58
N ASP A 86 28.36 32.05 -13.87
CA ASP A 86 28.28 33.25 -13.03
C ASP A 86 27.69 32.86 -11.66
N LEU A 87 28.51 32.26 -10.79
CA LEU A 87 28.13 31.78 -9.48
C LEU A 87 28.85 32.56 -8.39
N ASP A 88 28.08 33.24 -7.55
CA ASP A 88 28.52 33.95 -6.33
C ASP A 88 28.95 33.01 -5.18
N ILE A 89 29.13 31.71 -5.43
CA ILE A 89 29.53 30.74 -4.40
C ILE A 89 31.04 30.48 -4.52
N PRO A 90 31.86 30.91 -3.54
CA PRO A 90 33.30 30.69 -3.56
C PRO A 90 33.67 29.19 -3.65
N PRO A 91 34.69 28.81 -4.46
CA PRO A 91 35.09 27.41 -4.64
C PRO A 91 35.39 26.61 -3.36
N ASN A 92 35.79 27.29 -2.28
CA ASN A 92 36.04 26.67 -0.97
C ASN A 92 34.75 26.30 -0.21
N GLN A 93 33.61 26.90 -0.52
CA GLN A 93 32.31 26.58 0.10
C GLN A 93 31.69 25.30 -0.46
N TYR A 94 32.00 24.91 -1.70
CA TYR A 94 31.52 23.66 -2.29
C TYR A 94 31.96 22.42 -1.53
N HIS A 95 33.22 22.39 -1.09
CA HIS A 95 33.70 21.27 -0.28
C HIS A 95 32.95 21.18 1.05
N HIS A 96 32.59 22.32 1.65
CA HIS A 96 31.78 22.36 2.87
C HIS A 96 30.32 21.92 2.61
N ILE A 97 29.74 22.27 1.46
CA ILE A 97 28.40 21.80 1.05
C ILE A 97 28.40 20.30 0.79
N GLU A 98 29.43 19.77 0.13
CA GLU A 98 29.61 18.34 -0.13
C GLU A 98 29.76 17.54 1.17
N GLU A 99 30.62 18.00 2.09
CA GLU A 99 30.80 17.37 3.40
C GLU A 99 29.54 17.48 4.27
N ALA A 100 28.84 18.63 4.25
CA ALA A 100 27.57 18.78 4.94
C ALA A 100 26.52 17.82 4.36
N ALA A 101 26.41 17.71 3.03
CA ALA A 101 25.49 16.77 2.39
C ALA A 101 25.81 15.32 2.76
N LYS A 102 27.08 14.91 2.75
CA LYS A 102 27.49 13.57 3.20
C LYS A 102 27.10 13.31 4.66
N LEU A 103 27.39 14.24 5.57
CA LEU A 103 27.02 14.11 6.98
C LEU A 103 25.51 14.04 7.18
N ILE A 104 24.75 14.82 6.40
CA ILE A 104 23.28 14.78 6.46
C ILE A 104 22.76 13.47 5.89
N THR A 105 23.28 12.97 4.78
CA THR A 105 22.92 11.66 4.24
C THR A 105 23.19 10.55 5.24
N VAL A 106 24.33 10.58 5.93
CA VAL A 106 24.64 9.64 7.01
C VAL A 106 23.62 9.74 8.15
N GLU A 107 23.35 10.93 8.68
CA GLU A 107 22.37 11.12 9.77
C GLU A 107 20.94 10.73 9.34
N LEU A 108 20.53 11.06 8.11
CA LEU A 108 19.23 10.67 7.55
C LEU A 108 19.15 9.14 7.41
N THR A 109 20.21 8.50 6.93
CA THR A 109 20.29 7.04 6.80
C THR A 109 20.20 6.39 8.16
N GLU A 110 21.00 6.84 9.14
CA GLU A 110 20.94 6.35 10.51
C GLU A 110 19.57 6.59 11.15
N SER A 111 18.94 7.73 10.89
CA SER A 111 17.59 8.03 11.39
C SER A 111 16.55 7.09 10.80
N ARG A 112 16.58 6.87 9.48
CA ARG A 112 15.72 5.92 8.77
C ARG A 112 15.92 4.49 9.29
N GLU A 113 17.16 4.07 9.53
CA GLU A 113 17.47 2.75 10.09
C GLU A 113 16.95 2.60 11.54
N ARG A 114 17.07 3.63 12.38
CA ARG A 114 16.46 3.64 13.72
C ARG A 114 14.93 3.53 13.65
N GLU A 115 14.28 4.22 12.71
CA GLU A 115 12.83 4.12 12.52
C GLU A 115 12.39 2.75 12.04
N LYS A 116 13.14 2.15 11.09
CA LYS A 116 12.94 0.77 10.60
C LYS A 116 13.06 -0.24 11.73
N GLU A 117 14.13 -0.18 12.53
CA GLU A 117 14.34 -1.07 13.69
C GLU A 117 13.18 -0.94 14.69
N ARG A 118 12.70 0.29 14.90
CA ARG A 118 11.58 0.55 15.80
C ARG A 118 10.26 0.04 15.25
N ALA A 119 9.98 0.22 13.97
CA ALA A 119 8.81 -0.34 13.32
C ALA A 119 8.77 -1.86 13.45
N LEU A 120 9.91 -2.54 13.25
CA LEU A 120 10.06 -3.98 13.49
C LEU A 120 9.78 -4.34 14.95
N LYS A 121 10.42 -3.65 15.91
CA LYS A 121 10.23 -3.90 17.35
C LYS A 121 8.78 -3.70 17.78
N VAL A 122 8.13 -2.62 17.34
CA VAL A 122 6.72 -2.32 17.67
C VAL A 122 5.80 -3.35 17.04
N SER A 123 6.00 -3.70 15.77
CA SER A 123 5.14 -4.70 15.09
C SER A 123 5.26 -6.06 15.77
N ALA A 124 6.49 -6.44 16.15
CA ALA A 124 6.76 -7.63 16.91
C ALA A 124 6.13 -7.59 18.31
N GLY A 125 6.25 -6.48 19.03
CA GLY A 125 5.58 -6.25 20.31
C GLY A 125 4.06 -6.34 20.19
N CYS A 126 3.44 -5.67 19.22
CA CYS A 126 2.00 -5.71 19.00
C CYS A 126 1.49 -7.14 18.76
N LEU A 127 2.16 -7.90 17.90
CA LEU A 127 1.72 -9.25 17.56
C LEU A 127 1.99 -10.25 18.70
N ARG A 128 3.08 -10.07 19.48
CA ARG A 128 3.37 -10.87 20.69
C ARG A 128 2.48 -10.52 21.89
N ASP A 129 2.37 -9.23 22.23
CA ASP A 129 1.82 -8.73 23.49
C ASP A 129 0.32 -8.43 23.41
N ALA A 130 -0.18 -7.98 22.25
CA ALA A 130 -1.60 -7.66 22.04
C ALA A 130 -2.36 -8.69 21.18
N GLY A 131 -1.65 -9.47 20.35
CA GLY A 131 -2.23 -10.09 19.15
C GLY A 131 -2.71 -11.53 19.32
N ILE A 132 -1.84 -12.53 19.29
CA ILE A 132 -2.30 -13.89 18.91
C ILE A 132 -3.29 -14.50 19.92
N ALA A 133 -2.99 -14.46 21.21
CA ALA A 133 -3.83 -15.09 22.23
C ALA A 133 -5.16 -14.35 22.47
N ASN A 134 -5.18 -13.02 22.32
CA ASN A 134 -6.41 -12.22 22.44
C ASN A 134 -7.21 -12.23 21.14
N LEU A 135 -6.57 -12.09 19.97
CA LEU A 135 -7.23 -12.24 18.66
C LEU A 135 -7.86 -13.63 18.54
N LYS A 136 -7.20 -14.72 18.98
CA LYS A 136 -7.78 -16.08 19.00
C LYS A 136 -9.01 -16.19 19.92
N LYS A 137 -9.18 -15.27 20.87
CA LYS A 137 -10.35 -15.17 21.78
C LYS A 137 -11.41 -14.18 21.29
N ILE A 138 -11.12 -13.34 20.30
CA ILE A 138 -12.15 -12.52 19.64
C ILE A 138 -12.97 -13.49 18.80
N ASN A 139 -13.96 -14.10 19.45
CA ASN A 139 -15.04 -14.77 18.73
C ASN A 139 -15.66 -13.75 17.78
N HIS A 140 -15.98 -14.21 16.57
CA HIS A 140 -16.68 -13.45 15.54
C HIS A 140 -18.00 -12.91 16.10
N LEU A 141 -17.95 -11.70 16.65
CA LEU A 141 -19.13 -11.00 17.08
C LEU A 141 -19.69 -10.34 15.82
N GLU A 142 -20.84 -10.82 15.36
CA GLU A 142 -21.81 -9.93 14.77
C GLU A 142 -22.03 -8.82 15.79
N ILE A 143 -21.44 -7.65 15.53
CA ILE A 143 -21.65 -6.51 16.40
C ILE A 143 -22.95 -5.88 15.91
N GLU A 144 -24.08 -6.34 16.46
CA GLU A 144 -25.29 -5.55 16.46
C GLU A 144 -24.97 -4.22 17.13
N GLY A 145 -24.96 -3.15 16.35
CA GLY A 145 -24.56 -1.84 16.82
C GLY A 145 -24.94 -0.78 15.81
N GLU A 146 -25.04 0.46 16.30
CA GLU A 146 -25.32 1.60 15.45
C GLU A 146 -24.27 1.72 14.34
N ARG A 147 -24.71 2.00 13.11
CA ARG A 147 -23.82 2.16 11.97
C ARG A 147 -23.04 3.46 12.12
N ILE A 148 -21.74 3.33 12.37
CA ILE A 148 -20.85 4.46 12.60
C ILE A 148 -19.81 4.52 11.47
N LEU A 149 -19.68 5.69 10.85
CA LEU A 149 -18.67 5.98 9.84
C LEU A 149 -17.30 6.17 10.53
N LEU A 150 -16.38 5.24 10.29
CA LEU A 150 -15.08 5.16 10.98
C LEU A 150 -14.25 6.44 10.78
N LYS A 151 -14.18 6.92 9.54
CA LYS A 151 -13.33 8.05 9.14
C LYS A 151 -13.85 9.42 9.59
N THR A 152 -15.00 9.45 10.25
CA THR A 152 -15.60 10.68 10.82
C THR A 152 -15.35 10.80 12.33
N GLN A 153 -14.94 9.72 12.98
CA GLN A 153 -14.83 9.67 14.43
C GLN A 153 -13.72 10.61 14.93
N GLY A 154 -14.09 11.61 15.73
CA GLY A 154 -13.14 12.58 16.28
C GLY A 154 -12.60 13.59 15.27
N ASN A 155 -13.09 13.57 14.02
CA ASN A 155 -12.76 14.59 13.02
C ASN A 155 -13.96 15.54 12.83
N PRO A 156 -13.86 16.82 13.28
CA PRO A 156 -14.94 17.80 13.14
C PRO A 156 -15.02 18.44 11.75
N GLU A 157 -14.11 18.10 10.82
CA GLU A 157 -14.11 18.64 9.47
C GLU A 157 -15.40 18.29 8.71
N ASN A 158 -15.77 19.17 7.78
CA ASN A 158 -16.84 18.87 6.83
C ASN A 158 -16.50 17.59 6.06
N LEU A 159 -17.48 16.68 5.91
CA LEU A 159 -17.28 15.39 5.23
C LEU A 159 -16.72 15.53 3.81
N CYS A 160 -17.13 16.57 3.07
CA CYS A 160 -16.64 16.83 1.72
C CYS A 160 -15.16 17.23 1.67
N ARG A 161 -14.58 17.63 2.81
CA ARG A 161 -13.17 18.02 2.95
C ARG A 161 -12.33 16.96 3.68
N ASN A 162 -12.97 16.00 4.34
CA ASN A 162 -12.30 14.89 5.01
C ASN A 162 -11.81 13.87 3.96
N SER A 163 -10.54 13.98 3.57
CA SER A 163 -9.95 13.16 2.50
C SER A 163 -10.00 11.66 2.80
N SER A 164 -9.80 11.25 4.05
CA SER A 164 -9.88 9.84 4.45
C SER A 164 -11.29 9.28 4.32
N TYR A 165 -12.31 10.07 4.68
CA TYR A 165 -13.71 9.70 4.48
C TYR A 165 -14.05 9.64 3.00
N GLN A 166 -13.69 10.66 2.22
CA GLN A 166 -13.96 10.70 0.77
C GLN A 166 -13.30 9.50 0.06
N PHE A 167 -12.07 9.17 0.41
CA PHE A 167 -11.38 8.01 -0.12
C PHE A 167 -12.16 6.70 0.16
N ALA A 168 -12.51 6.42 1.41
CA ALA A 168 -13.25 5.21 1.77
C ALA A 168 -14.65 5.17 1.14
N ALA A 169 -15.34 6.32 1.09
CA ALA A 169 -16.67 6.43 0.49
C ALA A 169 -16.63 6.15 -1.03
N ASN A 170 -15.67 6.71 -1.77
CA ASN A 170 -15.51 6.49 -3.20
C ASN A 170 -15.25 5.02 -3.57
N HIS A 171 -14.72 4.24 -2.63
CA HIS A 171 -14.51 2.80 -2.76
C HIS A 171 -15.68 1.95 -2.26
N THR A 172 -16.85 2.56 -2.07
CA THR A 172 -18.03 1.91 -1.51
C THR A 172 -19.22 2.06 -2.45
N LYS A 173 -19.82 0.94 -2.85
CA LYS A 173 -20.90 0.86 -3.84
C LYS A 173 -22.22 0.44 -3.22
N VAL A 174 -23.32 0.91 -3.81
CA VAL A 174 -24.68 0.54 -3.40
C VAL A 174 -25.29 -0.48 -4.37
N HIS A 175 -25.84 -1.55 -3.83
CA HIS A 175 -26.76 -2.45 -4.55
C HIS A 175 -28.19 -2.00 -4.26
N TYR A 176 -28.80 -1.27 -5.20
CA TYR A 176 -30.06 -0.56 -4.95
C TYR A 176 -31.23 -1.47 -4.62
N LYS A 177 -31.34 -2.63 -5.30
CA LYS A 177 -32.45 -3.56 -5.12
C LYS A 177 -32.59 -4.05 -3.67
N SER A 178 -31.48 -4.26 -2.98
CA SER A 178 -31.47 -4.73 -1.59
C SER A 178 -31.16 -3.62 -0.58
N ASN A 179 -30.81 -2.42 -1.04
CA ASN A 179 -30.22 -1.36 -0.22
C ASN A 179 -28.99 -1.86 0.57
N SER A 180 -28.19 -2.74 -0.05
CA SER A 180 -26.92 -3.20 0.55
C SER A 180 -25.78 -2.34 0.08
N VAL A 181 -24.76 -2.18 0.92
CA VAL A 181 -23.58 -1.37 0.62
C VAL A 181 -22.32 -2.22 0.76
N CYS A 182 -21.45 -2.19 -0.24
CA CYS A 182 -20.23 -2.98 -0.27
C CYS A 182 -19.00 -2.15 -0.57
N THR A 183 -17.91 -2.40 0.15
CA THR A 183 -16.62 -1.75 -0.14
C THR A 183 -15.78 -2.66 -1.01
N TRP A 184 -15.28 -2.13 -2.13
CA TRP A 184 -14.35 -2.82 -3.01
C TRP A 184 -12.93 -2.35 -2.74
N ILE A 185 -12.00 -3.31 -2.69
CA ILE A 185 -10.57 -3.02 -2.52
C ILE A 185 -9.81 -3.65 -3.69
N PRO A 186 -8.93 -2.89 -4.37
CA PRO A 186 -8.03 -3.46 -5.37
C PRO A 186 -7.34 -4.75 -4.89
N LYS A 187 -7.28 -5.73 -5.81
CA LYS A 187 -6.72 -7.09 -5.59
C LYS A 187 -7.52 -7.98 -4.62
N ASN A 188 -8.73 -7.57 -4.21
CA ASN A 188 -9.67 -8.37 -3.42
C ASN A 188 -10.95 -8.70 -4.21
N ALA A 189 -10.81 -9.24 -5.42
CA ALA A 189 -11.94 -9.50 -6.33
C ALA A 189 -12.79 -8.26 -6.65
N CYS A 190 -12.19 -7.06 -6.60
CA CYS A 190 -12.85 -5.79 -6.87
C CYS A 190 -13.56 -5.72 -8.23
N SER A 191 -12.97 -6.31 -9.28
CA SER A 191 -13.59 -6.30 -10.60
C SER A 191 -14.84 -7.15 -10.66
N ASN A 192 -14.84 -8.33 -10.03
CA ASN A 192 -16.03 -9.16 -9.90
C ASN A 192 -17.15 -8.39 -9.19
N LEU A 193 -16.83 -7.72 -8.08
CA LEU A 193 -17.80 -6.95 -7.31
C LEU A 193 -18.35 -5.75 -8.10
N ARG A 194 -17.48 -4.91 -8.69
CA ARG A 194 -17.89 -3.73 -9.47
C ARG A 194 -18.76 -4.11 -10.67
N TYR A 195 -18.35 -5.12 -11.44
CA TYR A 195 -19.12 -5.63 -12.58
C TYR A 195 -20.49 -6.16 -12.16
N SER A 196 -20.55 -6.93 -11.08
CA SER A 196 -21.80 -7.53 -10.61
C SER A 196 -22.78 -6.48 -10.11
N ILE A 197 -22.30 -5.42 -9.45
CA ILE A 197 -23.12 -4.26 -9.08
C ILE A 197 -23.62 -3.53 -10.33
N ALA A 198 -22.78 -3.35 -11.34
CA ALA A 198 -23.17 -2.68 -12.58
C ALA A 198 -24.29 -3.45 -13.31
N ILE A 199 -24.19 -4.79 -13.41
CA ILE A 199 -25.25 -5.65 -13.93
C ILE A 199 -26.52 -5.55 -13.07
N ALA A 200 -26.39 -5.73 -11.74
CA ALA A 200 -27.53 -5.79 -10.84
C ALA A 200 -28.31 -4.45 -10.73
N ASN A 201 -27.60 -3.32 -10.89
CA ASN A 201 -28.21 -1.99 -10.94
C ASN A 201 -28.66 -1.58 -12.36
N GLY A 202 -28.41 -2.41 -13.38
CA GLY A 202 -28.86 -2.19 -14.76
C GLY A 202 -28.04 -1.20 -15.58
N ALA A 203 -26.78 -0.96 -15.24
CA ALA A 203 -25.88 -0.11 -16.04
C ALA A 203 -25.34 -0.82 -17.29
N ILE A 204 -25.11 -2.13 -17.19
CA ILE A 204 -24.61 -2.98 -18.28
C ILE A 204 -25.44 -4.26 -18.34
N SER A 205 -25.35 -4.97 -19.47
CA SER A 205 -26.17 -6.14 -19.76
C SER A 205 -25.37 -7.43 -19.94
N SER A 206 -24.09 -7.34 -20.34
CA SER A 206 -23.23 -8.50 -20.56
C SER A 206 -21.76 -8.23 -20.20
N ILE A 207 -20.97 -9.30 -20.27
CA ILE A 207 -19.53 -9.27 -19.99
C ILE A 207 -18.74 -8.52 -21.08
N ASP A 208 -19.35 -8.32 -22.25
CA ASP A 208 -18.74 -7.61 -23.38
C ASP A 208 -18.54 -6.11 -23.06
N GLU A 209 -19.26 -5.60 -22.05
CA GLU A 209 -19.22 -4.22 -21.58
C GLU A 209 -18.30 -4.04 -20.36
N ILE A 210 -17.43 -5.00 -20.05
CA ILE A 210 -16.63 -5.01 -18.82
C ILE A 210 -15.78 -3.76 -18.61
N GLU A 211 -15.27 -3.13 -19.67
CA GLU A 211 -14.48 -1.89 -19.61
C GLU A 211 -15.26 -0.73 -18.96
N TRP A 212 -16.60 -0.79 -18.96
CA TRP A 212 -17.46 0.17 -18.28
C TRP A 212 -17.06 0.35 -16.81
N ILE A 213 -16.65 -0.73 -16.12
CA ILE A 213 -16.32 -0.66 -14.68
C ILE A 213 -15.08 0.19 -14.40
N HIS A 214 -14.16 0.31 -15.36
CA HIS A 214 -12.94 1.10 -15.19
C HIS A 214 -13.21 2.57 -15.50
N ALA A 215 -14.03 2.86 -16.51
CA ALA A 215 -14.41 4.21 -16.89
C ALA A 215 -15.39 4.87 -15.91
N ASN A 216 -16.21 4.08 -15.19
CA ASN A 216 -17.30 4.57 -14.34
C ASN A 216 -17.10 4.19 -12.86
N ASN A 217 -15.85 4.31 -12.39
CA ASN A 217 -15.47 4.02 -11.00
C ASN A 217 -16.16 4.93 -9.97
N ASP A 218 -16.79 6.02 -10.37
CA ASP A 218 -17.55 6.95 -9.55
C ASP A 218 -19.08 6.68 -9.56
N CYS A 219 -19.57 5.79 -10.43
CA CYS A 219 -20.99 5.41 -10.45
C CYS A 219 -21.38 4.52 -9.25
N PHE A 220 -22.60 4.68 -8.75
CA PHE A 220 -23.14 3.92 -7.61
C PHE A 220 -22.36 4.07 -6.30
N VAL A 221 -21.51 5.11 -6.19
CA VAL A 221 -20.84 5.44 -4.94
C VAL A 221 -21.87 5.77 -3.86
N ALA A 222 -21.73 5.18 -2.67
CA ALA A 222 -22.65 5.40 -1.58
C ALA A 222 -22.60 6.85 -1.08
N SER A 223 -23.74 7.53 -1.13
CA SER A 223 -23.92 8.78 -0.40
C SER A 223 -23.88 8.55 1.10
N THR A 224 -23.67 9.62 1.89
CA THR A 224 -23.72 9.52 3.37
C THR A 224 -25.05 8.95 3.86
N LYS A 225 -26.16 9.31 3.20
CA LYS A 225 -27.49 8.76 3.53
C LYS A 225 -27.54 7.26 3.31
N GLU A 226 -27.19 6.80 2.11
CA GLU A 226 -27.21 5.36 1.76
C GLU A 226 -26.25 4.57 2.64
N ALA A 227 -25.08 5.14 2.95
CA ALA A 227 -24.11 4.51 3.83
C ALA A 227 -24.69 4.29 5.24
N LEU A 228 -25.39 5.27 5.81
CA LEU A 228 -25.98 5.16 7.14
C LEU A 228 -27.24 4.28 7.16
N GLU A 229 -28.07 4.35 6.13
CA GLU A 229 -29.36 3.65 6.03
C GLU A 229 -29.27 2.24 5.41
N ALA A 230 -28.08 1.77 5.05
CA ALA A 230 -27.86 0.46 4.43
C ALA A 230 -28.57 -0.68 5.20
N LYS A 231 -29.20 -1.62 4.50
CA LYS A 231 -29.80 -2.81 5.13
C LYS A 231 -28.77 -3.88 5.47
N PHE A 232 -27.68 -3.92 4.70
CA PHE A 232 -26.59 -4.85 4.90
C PHE A 232 -25.30 -4.24 4.35
N THR A 233 -24.21 -4.36 5.10
CA THR A 233 -22.90 -3.82 4.78
C THR A 233 -21.86 -4.92 4.79
N PHE A 234 -21.08 -5.02 3.71
CA PHE A 234 -20.01 -6.01 3.67
C PHE A 234 -18.74 -5.50 2.98
N ILE A 235 -17.64 -6.16 3.30
CA ILE A 235 -16.33 -5.93 2.69
C ILE A 235 -15.63 -7.26 2.49
N ILE A 236 -14.89 -7.39 1.39
CA ILE A 236 -14.06 -8.57 1.10
C ILE A 236 -12.60 -8.19 1.34
N LEU A 237 -11.99 -8.81 2.35
CA LEU A 237 -10.58 -8.64 2.68
C LEU A 237 -9.75 -9.78 2.10
N ARG A 238 -8.44 -9.58 2.02
CA ARG A 238 -7.47 -10.59 1.60
C ARG A 238 -6.30 -10.62 2.56
N ASN A 239 -5.68 -11.79 2.73
CA ASN A 239 -4.42 -11.89 3.44
C ASN A 239 -3.43 -10.84 2.87
N PRO A 240 -2.86 -9.92 3.69
CA PRO A 240 -2.05 -8.81 3.19
C PRO A 240 -0.82 -9.25 2.38
N TYR A 241 -0.17 -10.36 2.75
CA TYR A 241 0.97 -10.92 2.00
C TYR A 241 0.53 -11.47 0.63
N LYS A 242 -0.62 -12.15 0.58
CA LYS A 242 -1.20 -12.65 -0.68
C LYS A 242 -1.68 -11.49 -1.57
N ARG A 243 -2.20 -10.40 -0.98
CA ARG A 243 -2.63 -9.20 -1.70
C ARG A 243 -1.43 -8.48 -2.34
N LEU A 244 -0.35 -8.27 -1.59
CA LEU A 244 0.87 -7.63 -2.11
C LEU A 244 1.50 -8.46 -3.24
N LEU A 245 1.61 -9.78 -3.07
CA LEU A 245 2.11 -10.65 -4.14
C LEU A 245 1.20 -10.61 -5.37
N SER A 246 -0.12 -10.54 -5.19
CA SER A 246 -1.07 -10.40 -6.29
C SER A 246 -0.90 -9.09 -7.05
N PHE A 247 -0.51 -8.01 -6.36
CA PHE A 247 -0.18 -6.75 -7.01
C PHE A 247 1.09 -6.89 -7.85
N PHE A 248 2.16 -7.41 -7.28
CA PHE A 248 3.43 -7.62 -7.97
C PHE A 248 3.26 -8.47 -9.24
N LEU A 249 2.63 -9.64 -9.11
CA LEU A 249 2.42 -10.55 -10.23
C LEU A 249 1.58 -9.92 -11.34
N ASP A 250 0.57 -9.15 -10.99
CA ASP A 250 -0.30 -8.50 -11.97
C ASP A 250 0.39 -7.30 -12.61
N LYS A 251 0.74 -6.29 -11.80
CA LYS A 251 1.12 -4.95 -12.28
C LYS A 251 2.59 -4.79 -12.64
N LEU A 252 3.49 -5.57 -12.01
CA LEU A 252 4.94 -5.37 -12.14
C LEU A 252 5.61 -6.40 -13.05
N CYS A 253 5.07 -7.63 -13.17
CA CYS A 253 5.67 -8.67 -14.02
C CYS A 253 5.39 -8.52 -15.52
N HIS A 254 4.29 -7.87 -15.92
CA HIS A 254 3.86 -7.81 -17.32
C HIS A 254 4.39 -6.56 -18.04
N SER A 255 4.62 -6.64 -19.35
CA SER A 255 5.16 -5.52 -20.14
C SER A 255 4.09 -4.51 -20.54
N ASP A 256 4.47 -3.23 -20.69
CA ASP A 256 3.54 -2.15 -21.05
C ASP A 256 2.92 -2.35 -22.44
N SER A 257 3.66 -2.96 -23.37
CA SER A 257 3.18 -3.25 -24.73
C SER A 257 1.99 -4.20 -24.79
N GLN A 258 1.70 -4.92 -23.71
CA GLN A 258 0.59 -5.86 -23.61
C GLN A 258 -0.65 -5.25 -22.95
N GLN A 259 -0.59 -4.00 -22.45
CA GLN A 259 -1.62 -3.42 -21.61
C GLN A 259 -2.03 -2.01 -22.05
N THR A 260 -3.33 -1.77 -22.13
CA THR A 260 -3.92 -0.45 -22.43
C THR A 260 -4.31 0.33 -21.17
N ASP A 261 -4.34 -0.34 -20.01
CA ASP A 261 -4.66 0.26 -18.72
C ASP A 261 -3.45 1.03 -18.16
N ILE A 262 -3.61 2.35 -18.02
CA ILE A 262 -2.57 3.28 -17.55
C ILE A 262 -2.04 2.95 -16.15
N SER A 263 -2.82 2.24 -15.32
CA SER A 263 -2.40 1.90 -13.96
C SER A 263 -1.20 0.95 -13.91
N TYR A 264 -0.91 0.17 -14.97
CA TYR A 264 0.32 -0.62 -15.04
C TYR A 264 1.56 0.25 -15.17
N LYS A 265 1.49 1.28 -16.03
CA LYS A 265 2.57 2.25 -16.20
C LYS A 265 2.78 3.05 -14.92
N ILE A 266 1.69 3.53 -14.30
CA ILE A 266 1.75 4.26 -13.02
C ILE A 266 2.42 3.41 -11.94
N ALA A 267 2.04 2.13 -11.81
CA ALA A 267 2.64 1.23 -10.84
C ALA A 267 4.16 1.14 -11.00
N LYS A 268 4.65 0.91 -12.22
CA LYS A 268 6.10 0.82 -12.49
C LYS A 268 6.82 2.13 -12.22
N GLU A 269 6.24 3.27 -12.59
CA GLU A 269 6.81 4.58 -12.30
C GLU A 269 6.88 4.86 -10.79
N VAL A 270 5.81 4.58 -10.06
CA VAL A 270 5.74 4.77 -8.59
C VAL A 270 6.81 3.97 -7.86
N PHE A 271 7.06 2.73 -8.32
CA PHE A 271 8.02 1.81 -7.68
C PHE A 271 9.38 1.77 -8.37
N SER A 272 9.61 2.60 -9.39
CA SER A 272 10.83 2.59 -10.22
C SER A 272 11.23 1.16 -10.64
N PHE A 273 10.23 0.39 -11.09
CA PHE A 273 10.35 -1.05 -11.24
C PHE A 273 10.71 -1.45 -12.68
N GLU A 274 11.84 -2.15 -12.83
CA GLU A 274 12.37 -2.59 -14.12
C GLU A 274 12.20 -4.11 -14.34
N PRO A 275 12.10 -4.62 -15.59
CA PRO A 275 11.84 -6.03 -15.87
C PRO A 275 12.89 -7.03 -15.34
N ASN A 276 14.11 -6.57 -15.06
CA ASN A 276 15.19 -7.36 -14.47
C ASN A 276 15.16 -7.38 -12.93
N MET A 277 14.26 -6.64 -12.30
CA MET A 277 14.04 -6.69 -10.86
C MET A 277 13.16 -7.88 -10.48
N ASN A 278 13.27 -8.33 -9.23
CA ASN A 278 12.50 -9.42 -8.66
C ASN A 278 11.57 -8.93 -7.52
N PHE A 279 10.90 -9.87 -6.85
CA PHE A 279 9.96 -9.52 -5.79
C PHE A 279 10.66 -9.04 -4.51
N GLU A 280 11.87 -9.53 -4.24
CA GLU A 280 12.69 -9.03 -3.13
C GLU A 280 13.10 -7.57 -3.36
N ASP A 281 13.50 -7.20 -4.58
CA ASP A 281 13.80 -5.81 -4.94
C ASP A 281 12.60 -4.90 -4.69
N PHE A 282 11.40 -5.32 -5.10
CA PHE A 282 10.17 -4.58 -4.86
C PHE A 282 9.87 -4.42 -3.35
N VAL A 283 9.97 -5.50 -2.57
CA VAL A 283 9.74 -5.45 -1.12
C VAL A 283 10.78 -4.56 -0.42
N ASN A 284 12.03 -4.60 -0.88
CA ASN A 284 13.09 -3.72 -0.39
C ASN A 284 12.80 -2.26 -0.74
N HIS A 285 12.35 -1.97 -1.96
CA HIS A 285 11.97 -0.63 -2.37
C HIS A 285 10.88 -0.04 -1.48
N ILE A 286 9.76 -0.75 -1.26
CA ILE A 286 8.67 -0.24 -0.40
C ILE A 286 9.05 -0.22 1.08
N TRP A 287 10.09 -0.96 1.49
CA TRP A 287 10.64 -0.89 2.83
C TRP A 287 11.52 0.35 3.03
N ASP A 288 12.31 0.69 2.03
CA ASP A 288 13.19 1.86 2.05
C ASP A 288 12.41 3.16 1.81
N TYR A 289 11.32 3.08 1.03
CA TYR A 289 10.43 4.19 0.71
C TYR A 289 8.96 3.90 1.08
N PRO A 290 8.62 3.73 2.38
CA PRO A 290 7.30 3.25 2.82
C PRO A 290 6.11 4.12 2.40
N HIS A 291 6.35 5.38 2.05
CA HIS A 291 5.30 6.28 1.58
C HIS A 291 4.79 5.94 0.15
N THR A 292 5.55 5.17 -0.64
CA THR A 292 5.17 4.80 -2.03
C THR A 292 3.96 3.89 -2.08
N ILE A 293 3.70 3.10 -1.03
CA ILE A 293 2.50 2.23 -0.97
C ILE A 293 1.19 3.02 -0.99
N TYR A 294 1.21 4.32 -0.67
CA TYR A 294 0.05 5.22 -0.73
C TYR A 294 -0.07 5.99 -2.05
N LYS A 295 0.92 5.87 -2.94
CA LYS A 295 0.91 6.50 -4.28
C LYS A 295 0.24 5.63 -5.34
N ASP A 296 0.00 4.35 -5.04
CA ASP A 296 -0.80 3.43 -5.86
C ASP A 296 -1.89 2.77 -4.98
N GLU A 297 -3.15 2.92 -5.40
CA GLU A 297 -4.31 2.37 -4.68
C GLU A 297 -4.25 0.84 -4.51
N HIS A 298 -3.54 0.14 -5.40
CA HIS A 298 -3.41 -1.31 -5.36
C HIS A 298 -2.49 -1.80 -4.25
N THR A 299 -1.57 -0.94 -3.80
CA THR A 299 -0.68 -1.20 -2.67
C THR A 299 -1.16 -0.51 -1.38
N GLN A 300 -2.09 0.43 -1.47
CA GLN A 300 -2.58 1.16 -0.30
C GLN A 300 -3.20 0.19 0.73
N PRO A 301 -2.96 0.36 2.04
CA PRO A 301 -3.51 -0.52 3.07
C PRO A 301 -5.03 -0.65 3.03
N GLN A 302 -5.54 -1.88 3.20
CA GLN A 302 -6.96 -2.22 3.24
C GLN A 302 -7.72 -1.43 4.33
N CYS A 303 -7.08 -1.11 5.46
CA CYS A 303 -7.68 -0.31 6.52
C CYS A 303 -8.07 1.13 6.10
N ASP A 304 -7.50 1.65 5.01
CA ASP A 304 -7.86 2.97 4.48
C ASP A 304 -9.21 2.96 3.76
N PHE A 305 -9.56 1.83 3.14
CA PHE A 305 -10.82 1.64 2.42
C PHE A 305 -12.02 1.41 3.35
N VAL A 306 -11.77 1.05 4.62
CA VAL A 306 -12.82 0.74 5.61
C VAL A 306 -13.64 2.00 5.92
N LEU A 307 -14.90 2.01 5.48
CA LEU A 307 -15.86 3.10 5.70
C LEU A 307 -16.51 3.03 7.08
N TYR A 308 -16.95 1.84 7.50
CA TYR A 308 -17.66 1.64 8.77
C TYR A 308 -16.75 1.14 9.88
N LYS A 309 -17.04 1.55 11.11
CA LYS A 309 -16.39 0.99 12.31
C LYS A 309 -16.63 -0.51 12.41
N ASN A 310 -17.83 -0.95 12.05
CA ASN A 310 -18.24 -2.35 11.93
C ASN A 310 -19.06 -2.50 10.65
N TYR A 311 -18.65 -3.42 9.79
CA TYR A 311 -19.51 -3.97 8.74
C TYR A 311 -20.34 -5.12 9.32
N ASP A 312 -21.49 -5.40 8.74
CA ASP A 312 -22.31 -6.57 9.11
C ASP A 312 -21.55 -7.87 8.76
N ARG A 313 -20.73 -7.85 7.69
CA ARG A 313 -19.85 -8.95 7.30
C ARG A 313 -18.48 -8.51 6.80
N TYR A 314 -17.45 -9.24 7.25
CA TYR A 314 -16.09 -9.19 6.72
C TYR A 314 -15.77 -10.55 6.10
N TYR A 315 -15.74 -10.60 4.78
CA TYR A 315 -15.44 -11.81 4.01
C TYR A 315 -13.94 -11.91 3.70
N SER A 316 -13.50 -13.10 3.29
CA SER A 316 -12.15 -13.33 2.80
C SER A 316 -12.12 -13.82 1.36
N ILE A 317 -11.09 -13.43 0.61
CA ILE A 317 -10.79 -13.99 -0.70
C ILE A 317 -10.43 -15.47 -0.60
N GLU A 318 -9.77 -15.86 0.49
CA GLU A 318 -9.36 -17.23 0.75
C GLU A 318 -10.55 -18.19 0.89
N LYS A 319 -11.72 -17.68 1.28
CA LYS A 319 -13.01 -18.41 1.36
C LYS A 319 -14.07 -17.81 0.45
N LEU A 320 -13.66 -17.31 -0.73
CA LEU A 320 -14.54 -16.52 -1.59
C LEU A 320 -15.83 -17.25 -1.95
N LYS A 321 -15.79 -18.56 -2.23
CA LYS A 321 -16.98 -19.33 -2.60
C LYS A 321 -18.10 -19.23 -1.55
N GLU A 322 -17.76 -19.46 -0.29
CA GLU A 322 -18.70 -19.38 0.85
C GLU A 322 -19.23 -17.95 1.01
N ALA A 323 -18.36 -16.95 0.82
CA ALA A 323 -18.76 -15.55 0.83
C ALA A 323 -19.77 -15.21 -0.28
N LEU A 324 -19.57 -15.73 -1.51
CA LEU A 324 -20.49 -15.48 -2.62
C LEU A 324 -21.88 -16.06 -2.35
N ASP A 325 -21.95 -17.25 -1.77
CA ASP A 325 -23.20 -17.91 -1.43
C ASP A 325 -23.99 -17.08 -0.40
N GLU A 326 -23.36 -16.62 0.69
CA GLU A 326 -24.02 -15.79 1.71
C GLU A 326 -24.39 -14.39 1.17
N ILE A 327 -23.55 -13.76 0.34
CA ILE A 327 -23.87 -12.47 -0.28
C ILE A 327 -25.14 -12.61 -1.15
N LYS A 328 -25.24 -13.67 -1.95
CA LYS A 328 -26.42 -13.93 -2.77
C LYS A 328 -27.66 -14.18 -1.92
N GLU A 329 -27.54 -14.96 -0.84
CA GLU A 329 -28.63 -15.23 0.09
C GLU A 329 -29.16 -13.94 0.75
N ARG A 330 -28.26 -13.11 1.30
CA ARG A 330 -28.64 -11.92 2.07
C ARG A 330 -29.12 -10.75 1.21
N THR A 331 -28.56 -10.61 0.01
CA THR A 331 -28.74 -9.39 -0.80
C THR A 331 -29.41 -9.65 -2.15
N GLY A 332 -29.52 -10.91 -2.58
CA GLY A 332 -29.92 -11.26 -3.94
C GLY A 332 -28.92 -10.87 -5.02
N LEU A 333 -27.73 -10.34 -4.66
CA LEU A 333 -26.66 -9.99 -5.60
C LEU A 333 -25.93 -11.25 -6.04
N GLU A 334 -25.92 -11.53 -7.34
CA GLU A 334 -25.08 -12.58 -7.91
C GLU A 334 -23.71 -12.00 -8.28
N ILE A 335 -22.64 -12.59 -7.74
CA ILE A 335 -21.28 -12.16 -8.05
C ILE A 335 -20.73 -12.96 -9.23
N HIS A 336 -20.51 -12.28 -10.35
CA HIS A 336 -19.98 -12.85 -11.58
C HIS A 336 -18.45 -12.90 -11.58
N ASP A 337 -17.89 -13.99 -12.13
CA ASP A 337 -16.45 -14.15 -12.33
C ASP A 337 -15.99 -13.45 -13.62
N THR A 338 -15.23 -12.38 -13.47
CA THR A 338 -14.77 -11.54 -14.59
C THR A 338 -13.38 -11.90 -15.11
N ARG A 339 -12.71 -12.88 -14.49
CA ARG A 339 -11.28 -13.17 -14.74
C ARG A 339 -10.93 -13.58 -16.18
N ASN A 340 -11.90 -14.05 -16.96
CA ASN A 340 -11.68 -14.43 -18.36
C ASN A 340 -11.85 -13.27 -19.36
N ALA A 341 -12.44 -12.16 -18.92
CA ALA A 341 -12.83 -11.06 -19.81
C ALA A 341 -12.16 -9.73 -19.44
N ASN A 342 -11.56 -9.64 -18.25
CA ASN A 342 -10.91 -8.43 -17.79
C ASN A 342 -9.46 -8.33 -18.32
N THR A 343 -8.92 -7.12 -18.33
CA THR A 343 -7.53 -6.79 -18.70
C THR A 343 -6.51 -7.17 -17.62
N ILE A 344 -6.97 -7.58 -16.44
CA ILE A 344 -6.13 -7.95 -15.29
C ILE A 344 -5.55 -9.35 -15.48
N PHE A 345 -4.27 -9.54 -15.17
CA PHE A 345 -3.65 -10.86 -15.16
C PHE A 345 -4.05 -11.63 -13.90
N THR A 346 -4.64 -12.82 -14.09
CA THR A 346 -5.18 -13.63 -12.98
C THR A 346 -4.61 -15.04 -13.00
N THR A 347 -4.47 -15.63 -11.81
CA THR A 347 -3.97 -17.00 -11.68
C THR A 347 -5.05 -18.05 -11.96
N LYS A 348 -6.14 -17.71 -12.67
CA LYS A 348 -7.20 -18.66 -12.98
C LYS A 348 -6.65 -19.69 -13.98
N ASN A 349 -6.84 -20.98 -13.69
CA ASN A 349 -6.29 -22.09 -14.47
C ASN A 349 -4.76 -22.21 -14.42
N HIS A 350 -4.06 -21.47 -13.54
CA HIS A 350 -2.62 -21.63 -13.35
C HIS A 350 -2.32 -22.74 -12.33
N HIS A 351 -1.16 -23.36 -12.49
CA HIS A 351 -0.66 -24.40 -11.61
C HIS A 351 0.52 -23.89 -10.77
N PRO A 352 0.48 -24.06 -9.43
CA PRO A 352 1.59 -23.70 -8.57
C PRO A 352 2.87 -24.45 -8.95
N THR A 353 4.00 -23.75 -8.98
CA THR A 353 5.32 -24.34 -9.21
C THR A 353 6.34 -23.87 -8.19
N SER A 354 7.29 -24.74 -7.86
CA SER A 354 8.44 -24.41 -7.01
C SER A 354 9.55 -23.67 -7.77
N GLY A 355 9.52 -23.64 -9.10
CA GLY A 355 10.53 -23.01 -9.94
C GLY A 355 10.48 -21.47 -9.96
N ILE A 356 9.48 -20.86 -9.32
CA ILE A 356 9.38 -19.41 -9.15
C ILE A 356 9.60 -19.07 -7.68
N THR A 357 10.52 -18.16 -7.41
CA THR A 357 10.89 -17.71 -6.06
C THR A 357 10.95 -16.19 -5.97
N TYR A 358 11.15 -15.66 -4.77
CA TYR A 358 11.33 -14.21 -4.56
C TYR A 358 12.49 -13.58 -5.34
N GLN A 359 13.44 -14.38 -5.81
CA GLN A 359 14.61 -13.94 -6.58
C GLN A 359 14.46 -14.14 -8.09
N SER A 360 13.36 -14.75 -8.55
CA SER A 360 13.07 -14.85 -9.98
C SER A 360 12.74 -13.46 -10.52
N ASN A 361 13.39 -13.06 -11.61
CA ASN A 361 13.17 -11.73 -12.18
C ASN A 361 11.79 -11.65 -12.84
N ALA A 362 11.20 -10.45 -12.87
CA ALA A 362 9.85 -10.22 -13.39
C ALA A 362 9.62 -10.77 -14.80
N ALA A 363 10.59 -10.62 -15.71
CA ALA A 363 10.53 -11.20 -17.05
C ALA A 363 10.44 -12.74 -17.05
N GLU A 364 11.20 -13.43 -16.18
CA GLU A 364 11.14 -14.89 -16.05
C GLU A 364 9.80 -15.35 -15.47
N ILE A 365 9.29 -14.60 -14.49
CA ILE A 365 7.98 -14.87 -13.89
C ILE A 365 6.90 -14.76 -14.96
N ARG A 366 6.92 -13.72 -15.80
CA ARG A 366 5.99 -13.55 -16.92
C ARG A 366 6.06 -14.70 -17.91
N ASP A 367 7.26 -15.09 -18.33
CA ASP A 367 7.42 -16.18 -19.30
C ASP A 367 6.87 -17.52 -18.78
N LEU A 368 6.96 -17.76 -17.46
CA LEU A 368 6.32 -18.91 -16.80
C LEU A 368 4.81 -18.70 -16.59
N TYR A 369 4.38 -17.46 -16.36
CA TYR A 369 2.97 -17.09 -16.26
C TYR A 369 2.23 -17.41 -17.56
N ASP A 370 2.81 -17.08 -18.72
CA ASP A 370 2.29 -17.40 -20.05
C ASP A 370 2.19 -18.92 -20.31
N GLN A 371 2.93 -19.72 -19.53
CA GLN A 371 2.84 -21.19 -19.52
C GLN A 371 1.83 -21.72 -18.49
N ASN A 372 0.93 -20.87 -17.96
CA ASN A 372 -0.02 -21.18 -16.90
C ASN A 372 0.65 -21.67 -15.59
N LYS A 373 1.86 -21.19 -15.28
CA LYS A 373 2.52 -21.47 -14.00
C LYS A 373 2.38 -20.26 -13.08
N THR A 374 2.32 -20.50 -11.78
CA THR A 374 2.24 -19.44 -10.76
C THR A 374 3.11 -19.81 -9.57
N PRO A 375 3.71 -18.85 -8.84
CA PRO A 375 4.50 -19.20 -7.68
C PRO A 375 3.67 -19.83 -6.57
N ILE A 376 4.29 -20.75 -5.84
CA ILE A 376 3.85 -21.07 -4.48
C ILE A 376 4.09 -19.83 -3.62
N VAL A 377 3.01 -19.29 -3.00
CA VAL A 377 3.06 -18.02 -2.25
C VAL A 377 4.19 -17.98 -1.22
N THR A 378 4.43 -19.07 -0.49
CA THR A 378 5.49 -19.13 0.53
C THR A 378 6.90 -19.08 -0.05
N ASN A 379 7.09 -19.44 -1.33
CA ASN A 379 8.39 -19.35 -2.01
C ASN A 379 8.70 -17.92 -2.46
N MET A 380 7.72 -17.02 -2.40
CA MET A 380 7.89 -15.60 -2.72
C MET A 380 8.30 -14.78 -1.50
N TYR A 381 8.58 -15.41 -0.37
CA TYR A 381 8.97 -14.67 0.83
C TYR A 381 10.09 -15.38 1.56
N ASN A 382 11.18 -14.66 1.83
CA ASN A 382 12.13 -15.04 2.85
C ASN A 382 11.73 -14.45 4.22
N LYS A 383 12.43 -14.85 5.29
CA LYS A 383 12.09 -14.41 6.66
C LYS A 383 12.16 -12.88 6.82
N GLU A 384 13.15 -12.23 6.22
CA GLU A 384 13.32 -10.77 6.34
C GLU A 384 12.22 -10.02 5.57
N MET A 385 11.85 -10.48 4.38
CA MET A 385 10.71 -9.92 3.63
C MET A 385 9.41 -10.00 4.43
N ILE A 386 9.17 -11.14 5.10
CA ILE A 386 7.98 -11.29 5.96
C ILE A 386 7.98 -10.20 7.03
N LYS A 387 9.10 -10.00 7.75
CA LYS A 387 9.21 -8.96 8.79
C LYS A 387 8.92 -7.56 8.24
N LYS A 388 9.49 -7.22 7.08
CA LYS A 388 9.29 -5.91 6.41
C LYS A 388 7.82 -5.69 6.09
N VAL A 389 7.20 -6.65 5.41
CA VAL A 389 5.76 -6.57 5.04
C VAL A 389 4.87 -6.54 6.28
N THR A 390 5.21 -7.27 7.35
CA THR A 390 4.50 -7.22 8.62
C THR A 390 4.48 -5.81 9.21
N ALA A 391 5.62 -5.12 9.18
CA ALA A 391 5.72 -3.77 9.70
C ALA A 391 4.98 -2.75 8.82
N LEU A 392 5.10 -2.86 7.50
CA LEU A 392 4.42 -1.97 6.55
C LEU A 392 2.89 -2.12 6.62
N TYR A 393 2.39 -3.36 6.73
CA TYR A 393 0.96 -3.68 6.66
C TYR A 393 0.39 -4.16 8.00
N LEU A 394 0.98 -3.76 9.13
CA LEU A 394 0.55 -4.19 10.46
C LEU A 394 -0.95 -3.95 10.71
N GLN A 395 -1.46 -2.79 10.27
CA GLN A 395 -2.88 -2.43 10.44
C GLN A 395 -3.81 -3.37 9.68
N ASP A 396 -3.44 -3.76 8.45
CA ASP A 396 -4.19 -4.72 7.65
C ASP A 396 -4.16 -6.12 8.27
N ILE A 397 -3.00 -6.53 8.80
CA ILE A 397 -2.84 -7.82 9.49
C ILE A 397 -3.75 -7.86 10.71
N LEU A 398 -3.80 -6.78 11.51
CA LEU A 398 -4.67 -6.68 12.67
C LEU A 398 -6.15 -6.63 12.29
N LEU A 399 -6.50 -5.88 11.24
CA LEU A 399 -7.86 -5.83 10.70
C LEU A 399 -8.32 -7.22 10.25
N TYR A 400 -7.53 -7.89 9.41
CA TYR A 400 -7.84 -9.21 8.87
C TYR A 400 -7.95 -10.24 10.00
N ALA A 401 -6.96 -10.29 10.90
CA ALA A 401 -6.95 -11.24 12.02
C ALA A 401 -8.13 -11.05 12.99
N SER A 402 -8.57 -9.80 13.21
CA SER A 402 -9.64 -9.51 14.17
C SER A 402 -11.05 -9.62 13.59
N ARG A 403 -11.22 -9.45 12.27
CA ARG A 403 -12.54 -9.35 11.65
C ARG A 403 -12.93 -10.52 10.77
N VAL A 404 -11.96 -11.18 10.13
CA VAL A 404 -12.23 -12.28 9.20
C VAL A 404 -12.35 -13.60 9.94
N GLN A 405 -13.33 -14.42 9.56
CA GLN A 405 -13.47 -15.78 10.06
C GLN A 405 -12.24 -16.63 9.75
N GLU A 406 -11.66 -17.24 10.79
CA GLU A 406 -10.38 -17.97 10.70
C GLU A 406 -9.19 -17.13 10.18
N GLY A 407 -9.29 -15.80 10.22
CA GLY A 407 -8.26 -14.90 9.69
C GLY A 407 -6.90 -15.09 10.35
N ILE A 408 -6.86 -15.46 11.64
CA ILE A 408 -5.62 -15.76 12.36
C ILE A 408 -4.99 -17.06 11.87
N THR A 409 -5.79 -18.09 11.61
CA THR A 409 -5.32 -19.38 11.11
C THR A 409 -4.66 -19.18 9.75
N GLU A 410 -5.29 -18.41 8.87
CA GLU A 410 -4.72 -18.00 7.58
C GLU A 410 -3.41 -17.19 7.73
N LEU A 411 -3.28 -16.39 8.79
CA LEU A 411 -2.10 -15.58 9.04
C LEU A 411 -0.99 -16.29 9.85
N GLU A 412 -1.22 -17.49 10.37
CA GLU A 412 -0.34 -18.15 11.34
C GLU A 412 1.08 -18.39 10.80
N TYR A 413 1.18 -18.86 9.55
CA TYR A 413 2.48 -19.06 8.88
C TYR A 413 3.34 -17.78 8.88
N TRP A 414 2.71 -16.64 8.58
CA TRP A 414 3.34 -15.35 8.39
C TRP A 414 3.71 -14.69 9.72
N ILE A 415 2.76 -14.68 10.66
CA ILE A 415 2.95 -14.11 11.99
C ILE A 415 4.08 -14.85 12.71
N ASN A 416 4.12 -16.19 12.67
CA ASN A 416 5.17 -16.96 13.34
C ASN A 416 6.58 -16.73 12.77
N ARG A 417 6.69 -16.23 11.53
CA ARG A 417 7.97 -15.90 10.87
C ARG A 417 8.33 -14.42 10.93
N SER A 418 7.43 -13.59 11.43
CA SER A 418 7.62 -12.14 11.59
C SER A 418 8.49 -11.78 12.80
N PHE A 419 8.80 -12.74 13.67
CA PHE A 419 9.61 -12.53 14.89
C PHE A 419 10.81 -13.49 14.95
#